data_AF-A0A2S9FTA3-F1
#
_entry.id   AF-A0A2S9FTA3-F1
#
_cell.length_a   1.000
_cell.length_b   1.000
_cell.length_c   1.000
_cell.angle_alpha   90.00
_cell.angle_beta   90.00
_cell.angle_gamma   90.00
#
_symmetry.space_group_name_H-M   'P 1'
#
loop_
_entity.id
_entity.type
_entity.pdbx_description
1 polymer ?
#
loop_
_entity_poly.entity_id
_entity_poly.type
_entity_poly.pdbx_seq_one_letter_code
_entity_poly.pdbx_strand_id
1 'polypeptide(L)'
;LFAQVTNPPLDGIREEVVTSMARVMGPEQNLLEPTAASCRQIKLSYPVLDNDELNKIVHINDDGEQPGLRTAVLRALYDVERGGDGLAEA
;
A
#
# COMPACT_ATOMS: atom_id res chain seq x y z
N LEU A 1 16.00 -3.87 -12.49
CA LEU A 1 15.61 -3.86 -13.91
C LEU A 1 15.65 -2.41 -14.40
N PHE A 2 16.08 -2.11 -15.62
CA PHE A 2 16.05 -0.75 -16.19
C PHE A 2 15.74 -0.79 -17.69
N ALA A 3 15.25 0.33 -18.21
CA ALA A 3 14.79 0.50 -19.58
C ALA A 3 15.97 0.65 -20.57
N GLN A 4 15.88 0.02 -21.75
CA GLN A 4 16.87 0.13 -22.83
C GLN A 4 16.21 -0.03 -24.20
N VAL A 5 16.72 0.71 -25.19
CA VAL A 5 16.40 0.70 -26.65
C VAL A 5 14.92 0.89 -27.00
N THR A 6 14.02 0.07 -26.47
CA THR A 6 12.58 0.06 -26.77
C THR A 6 11.78 1.03 -25.92
N ASN A 7 12.29 1.44 -24.76
CA ASN A 7 11.70 2.47 -23.91
C ASN A 7 12.79 3.41 -23.34
N PRO A 8 12.75 4.73 -23.61
CA PRO A 8 13.68 5.67 -23.00
C PRO A 8 13.40 5.84 -21.49
N PRO A 9 14.43 6.01 -20.64
CA PRO A 9 14.24 6.33 -19.22
C PRO A 9 13.72 7.77 -19.05
N LEU A 10 12.95 7.99 -17.99
CA LEU A 10 12.42 9.31 -17.62
C LEU A 10 13.38 10.06 -16.68
N ASP A 11 13.47 11.39 -16.82
CA ASP A 11 14.22 12.25 -15.89
C ASP A 11 13.34 12.62 -14.69
N GLY A 12 13.50 11.93 -13.56
CA GLY A 12 12.68 12.13 -12.37
C GLY A 12 12.79 13.50 -11.68
N ILE A 13 13.72 14.37 -12.10
CA ILE A 13 13.83 15.74 -11.58
C ILE A 13 13.21 16.73 -12.57
N ARG A 14 13.58 16.64 -13.86
CA ARG A 14 13.06 17.57 -14.88
C ARG A 14 11.63 17.28 -15.28
N GLU A 15 11.20 16.03 -15.15
CA GLU A 15 9.87 15.57 -15.53
C GLU A 15 9.04 15.19 -14.29
N GLU A 16 9.33 15.77 -13.12
CA GLU A 16 8.62 15.46 -11.88
C GLU A 16 7.10 15.62 -12.01
N VAL A 17 6.62 16.59 -12.80
CA VAL A 17 5.19 16.87 -13.03
C VAL A 17 4.42 15.71 -13.66
N VAL A 18 5.10 14.80 -14.39
CA VAL A 18 4.48 13.60 -14.96
C VAL A 18 4.76 12.34 -14.12
N THR A 19 5.40 12.50 -12.97
CA THR A 19 5.65 11.42 -12.01
C THR A 19 4.78 11.58 -10.77
N SER A 20 4.51 10.47 -10.08
CA SER A 20 3.85 10.50 -8.79
C SER A 20 4.28 9.34 -7.92
N MET A 21 4.50 9.63 -6.63
CA MET A 21 4.70 8.64 -5.58
C MET A 21 3.42 8.40 -4.76
N ALA A 22 2.31 9.05 -5.13
CA ALA A 22 1.06 8.89 -4.43
C ALA A 22 0.52 7.45 -4.59
N ARG A 23 -0.13 6.96 -3.54
CA ARG A 23 -0.74 5.63 -3.54
C ARG A 23 -2.20 5.72 -3.13
N VAL A 24 -3.00 4.81 -3.68
CA VAL A 24 -4.37 4.58 -3.24
C VAL A 24 -4.48 3.14 -2.76
N MET A 25 -5.17 2.92 -1.65
CA MET A 25 -5.31 1.60 -1.01
C MET A 25 -6.69 1.44 -0.36
N GLY A 26 -7.16 0.20 -0.31
CA GLY A 26 -8.51 -0.15 0.13
C GLY A 26 -9.23 -0.99 -0.92
N PRO A 27 -10.54 -1.25 -0.76
CA PRO A 27 -11.31 -2.08 -1.67
C PRO A 27 -11.28 -1.55 -3.12
N GLU A 28 -10.80 -2.37 -4.05
CA GLU A 28 -10.90 -2.12 -5.48
C GLU A 28 -12.21 -2.76 -5.97
N GLN A 29 -13.23 -1.93 -6.14
CA GLN A 29 -14.56 -2.37 -6.60
C GLN A 29 -14.51 -2.80 -8.08
N ASN A 30 -15.65 -3.26 -8.62
CA ASN A 30 -15.75 -3.63 -10.04
C ASN A 30 -15.41 -2.45 -10.96
N LEU A 31 -14.34 -2.60 -11.75
CA LEU A 31 -13.88 -1.59 -12.71
C LEU A 31 -14.91 -1.31 -13.81
N LEU A 32 -15.71 -2.31 -14.20
CA LEU A 32 -16.70 -2.20 -15.27
C LEU A 32 -18.01 -1.56 -14.79
N GLU A 33 -18.20 -1.45 -13.47
CA GLU A 33 -19.42 -0.95 -12.84
C GLU A 33 -19.07 0.06 -11.73
N PRO A 34 -18.69 1.29 -12.10
CA PRO A 34 -18.26 2.29 -11.13
C PRO A 34 -19.42 2.73 -10.24
N THR A 35 -19.19 2.77 -8.93
CA THR A 35 -20.15 3.27 -7.94
C THR A 35 -19.47 4.24 -6.99
N ALA A 36 -20.24 4.94 -6.15
CA ALA A 36 -19.67 5.77 -5.09
C ALA A 36 -18.78 4.98 -4.11
N ALA A 37 -18.99 3.67 -3.97
CA ALA A 37 -18.13 2.80 -3.17
C ALA A 37 -16.73 2.63 -3.78
N SER A 38 -16.59 2.73 -5.11
CA SER A 38 -15.29 2.64 -5.82
C SER A 38 -14.32 3.75 -5.41
N CYS A 39 -14.83 4.87 -4.92
CA CYS A 39 -14.02 6.01 -4.47
C CYS A 39 -13.71 5.98 -2.96
N ARG A 40 -14.24 5.01 -2.19
CA ARG A 40 -13.98 4.90 -0.74
C ARG A 40 -12.66 4.19 -0.47
N GLN A 41 -11.57 4.91 -0.70
CA GLN A 41 -10.21 4.43 -0.55
C GLN A 41 -9.36 5.42 0.25
N ILE A 42 -8.28 4.92 0.84
CA ILE A 42 -7.27 5.73 1.52
C ILE A 42 -6.29 6.23 0.46
N LYS A 43 -6.06 7.55 0.41
CA LYS A 43 -5.08 8.18 -0.47
C LYS A 43 -3.86 8.61 0.35
N LEU A 44 -2.70 8.10 -0.02
CA LEU A 44 -1.39 8.50 0.50
C LEU A 44 -0.70 9.39 -0.53
N SER A 45 -0.14 10.51 -0.09
CA SER A 45 0.67 11.39 -0.95
C SER A 45 2.05 10.80 -1.25
N TYR A 46 2.57 9.97 -0.35
CA TYR A 46 3.89 9.37 -0.41
C TYR A 46 3.87 7.97 0.25
N PRO A 47 4.71 7.00 -0.17
CA PRO A 47 4.63 5.62 0.32
C PRO A 47 5.37 5.40 1.65
N VAL A 48 6.09 6.41 2.15
CA VAL A 48 6.78 6.34 3.45
C VAL A 48 5.87 7.00 4.48
N LEU A 49 5.54 6.24 5.52
CA LEU A 49 4.66 6.67 6.61
C LEU A 49 5.45 6.87 7.88
N ASP A 50 5.12 7.90 8.65
CA ASP A 50 5.53 8.00 10.04
C ASP A 50 4.65 7.16 10.97
N ASN A 51 4.98 7.15 12.27
CA ASN A 51 4.26 6.37 13.28
C ASN A 51 2.80 6.83 13.45
N ASP A 52 2.52 8.12 13.32
CA ASP A 52 1.18 8.67 13.51
C ASP A 52 0.29 8.36 12.30
N GLU A 53 0.84 8.46 11.09
CA GLU A 53 0.19 8.06 9.84
C GLU A 53 -0.13 6.56 9.84
N LEU A 54 0.83 5.73 10.23
CA LEU A 54 0.61 4.29 10.34
C LEU A 54 -0.46 3.95 11.38
N ASN A 55 -0.41 4.57 12.57
CA ASN A 55 -1.41 4.35 13.62
C ASN A 55 -2.82 4.72 13.16
N LYS A 56 -3.00 5.81 12.41
CA LYS A 56 -4.30 6.18 11.83
C LYS A 56 -4.85 5.08 10.92
N ILE A 57 -3.99 4.47 10.10
CA ILE A 57 -4.41 3.37 9.21
C ILE A 57 -4.78 2.14 10.03
N VAL A 58 -3.93 1.75 10.99
CA VAL A 58 -4.17 0.56 11.84
C VAL A 58 -5.51 0.68 12.57
N HIS A 59 -5.88 1.87 13.02
CA HIS A 59 -7.08 2.13 13.82
C HIS A 59 -8.25 2.76 13.03
N ILE A 60 -8.18 2.75 11.69
CA ILE A 60 -9.08 3.53 10.82
C ILE A 60 -10.56 3.13 10.91
N ASN A 61 -10.86 1.95 11.45
CA ASN A 61 -12.21 1.42 11.59
C ASN A 61 -12.50 0.93 13.03
N ASP A 62 -11.83 1.52 14.03
CA ASP A 62 -12.04 1.14 15.43
C ASP A 62 -13.44 1.51 15.95
N ASP A 63 -14.05 2.55 15.38
CA ASP A 63 -15.43 2.97 15.68
C ASP A 63 -16.50 2.18 14.90
N GLY A 64 -16.09 1.39 13.89
CA GLY A 64 -16.99 0.60 13.05
C GLY A 64 -17.67 1.37 11.92
N GLU A 65 -17.36 2.65 11.71
CA GLU A 65 -18.01 3.52 10.72
C GLU A 65 -17.45 3.31 9.29
N GLN A 66 -16.31 2.65 9.15
CA GLN A 66 -15.61 2.40 7.88
C GLN A 66 -15.39 0.89 7.63
N PRO A 67 -16.45 0.07 7.56
CA PRO A 67 -16.33 -1.39 7.52
C PRO A 67 -15.52 -1.91 6.32
N GLY A 68 -15.47 -1.15 5.22
CA GLY A 68 -14.66 -1.47 4.04
C GLY A 68 -13.15 -1.21 4.22
N LEU A 69 -12.73 -0.53 5.28
CA LEU A 69 -11.34 -0.19 5.57
C LEU A 69 -10.79 -0.94 6.78
N ARG A 70 -11.39 -2.10 7.13
CA ARG A 70 -10.88 -2.95 8.20
C ARG A 70 -9.42 -3.36 7.94
N THR A 71 -8.60 -3.23 8.97
CA THR A 71 -7.18 -3.56 8.96
C THR A 71 -6.88 -4.80 9.80
N ALA A 72 -5.73 -5.41 9.53
CA ALA A 72 -5.16 -6.48 10.34
C ALA A 72 -3.64 -6.29 10.41
N VAL A 73 -3.08 -6.43 11.61
CA VAL A 73 -1.63 -6.41 11.82
C VAL A 73 -1.13 -7.86 11.84
N LEU A 74 -0.41 -8.24 10.80
CA LEU A 74 0.18 -9.57 10.67
C LEU A 74 1.61 -9.57 11.22
N ARG A 75 1.91 -10.50 12.12
CA ARG A 75 3.25 -10.68 12.66
C ARG A 75 4.08 -11.50 11.67
N ALA A 76 4.99 -10.85 10.96
CA ALA A 76 5.96 -11.52 10.10
C ALA A 76 7.23 -11.91 10.90
N LEU A 77 7.05 -12.70 11.95
CA LEU A 77 8.13 -13.19 12.83
C LEU A 77 8.27 -14.70 12.69
N TYR A 78 9.47 -15.22 12.89
CA TYR A 78 9.76 -16.66 12.94
C TYR A 78 10.59 -17.01 14.17
N ASP A 79 10.62 -18.29 14.53
CA ASP A 79 11.43 -18.80 15.63
C ASP A 79 12.91 -18.92 15.21
N VAL A 80 13.77 -18.14 15.86
CA VAL A 80 15.21 -18.09 15.56
C VAL A 80 15.93 -19.39 15.91
N GLU A 81 15.47 -20.13 16.93
CA GLU A 81 16.08 -21.39 17.34
C GLU A 81 15.91 -22.48 16.27
N ARG A 82 14.85 -22.36 15.46
CA ARG A 82 14.55 -23.26 14.34
C ARG A 82 15.28 -22.91 13.05
N GLY A 83 16.07 -21.83 13.04
CA GLY A 83 16.92 -21.44 11.91
C GLY A 83 16.17 -21.33 10.58
N GLY A 84 16.76 -21.85 9.50
CA GLY A 84 16.18 -21.79 8.16
C GLY A 84 14.84 -22.51 8.00
N ASP A 85 14.64 -23.62 8.72
CA ASP A 85 13.38 -24.38 8.69
C ASP A 85 12.24 -23.57 9.35
N GLY A 86 12.55 -22.86 10.43
CA GLY A 86 11.61 -21.95 11.09
C GLY A 86 11.19 -20.78 10.19
N LEU A 87 12.12 -20.24 9.41
CA LEU A 87 11.82 -19.20 8.42
C LEU A 87 11.00 -19.72 7.24
N ALA A 88 11.24 -20.95 6.77
CA ALA A 88 10.55 -21.53 5.62
C ALA A 88 9.09 -21.91 5.90
N GLU A 89 8.75 -22.21 7.16
CA GLU A 89 7.38 -22.54 7.60
C GLU A 89 6.52 -21.31 7.89
N ALA A 90 7.13 -20.20 8.30
CA ALA A 90 6.46 -18.95 8.69
C ALA A 90 5.84 -18.20 7.51
#